data_AF-A0A1V6EQQ5-F1
#
_entry.id   AF-A0A1V6EQQ5-F1
#
_cell.length_a   1.000
_cell.length_b   1.000
_cell.length_c   1.000
_cell.angle_alpha   90.00
_cell.angle_beta   90.00
_cell.angle_gamma   90.00
#
_symmetry.space_group_name_H-M   'P 1'
#
loop_
_entity.id
_entity.type
_entity.pdbx_description
1 polymer ?
#
loop_
_entity_poly.entity_id
_entity_poly.type
_entity_poly.pdbx_seq_one_letter_code
_entity_poly.pdbx_strand_id
1 'polypeptide(L)'
;MAWRSVNLSYGFHLKVSPDNIEAYLPYYGRAYKAPLSYEESGVKFNSHDFDYQVKEGKDGRLDITIKPKDVTGKNYILYLSAFPEGSCSLSVQDPDRQHIHFNGILELPE
;
A
#
# COMPACT_ATOMS: atom_id res chain seq x y z
N MET A 1 -5.03 20.23 13.99
CA MET A 1 -5.01 18.75 13.84
C MET A 1 -3.66 18.35 13.24
N ALA A 2 -2.80 17.69 14.01
CA ALA A 2 -1.48 17.28 13.56
C ALA A 2 -1.54 15.82 13.05
N TRP A 3 -1.18 15.61 11.79
CA TRP A 3 -0.92 14.28 11.25
C TRP A 3 0.35 13.78 11.94
N ARG A 4 0.24 12.76 12.80
CA ARG A 4 1.39 12.16 13.47
C ARG A 4 1.99 11.13 12.52
N SER A 5 3.17 11.42 11.97
CA SER A 5 3.98 10.41 11.29
C SER A 5 4.48 9.41 12.34
N VAL A 6 4.28 8.12 12.08
CA VAL A 6 4.80 7.03 12.92
C VAL A 6 5.90 6.35 12.11
N ASN A 7 7.09 6.28 12.68
CA ASN A 7 8.19 5.54 12.09
C ASN A 7 7.90 4.04 12.24
N LEU A 8 7.88 3.31 11.12
CA LEU A 8 7.60 1.88 11.10
C LEU A 8 8.89 1.10 11.37
N SER A 9 9.12 0.72 12.63
CA SER A 9 10.25 -0.11 12.98
C SER A 9 9.98 -1.58 12.62
N TYR A 10 10.82 -2.11 11.72
CA TYR A 10 11.10 -3.52 11.43
C TYR A 10 9.90 -4.45 11.13
N GLY A 11 9.80 -4.91 9.87
CA GLY A 11 8.92 -6.01 9.44
C GLY A 11 7.75 -5.62 8.53
N PHE A 12 7.41 -4.32 8.43
CA PHE A 12 6.38 -3.86 7.51
C PHE A 12 6.94 -3.61 6.12
N HIS A 13 6.37 -4.28 5.12
CA HIS A 13 6.87 -4.25 3.76
C HIS A 13 5.72 -4.39 2.76
N LEU A 14 5.94 -3.88 1.56
CA LEU A 14 5.14 -4.19 0.38
C LEU A 14 6.07 -4.87 -0.60
N LYS A 15 5.87 -6.17 -0.83
CA LYS A 15 6.62 -6.94 -1.81
C LYS A 15 5.77 -7.07 -3.06
N VAL A 16 6.27 -6.50 -4.15
CA VAL A 16 5.66 -6.63 -5.48
C VAL A 16 6.51 -7.60 -6.28
N SER A 17 5.92 -8.71 -6.68
CA SER A 17 6.53 -9.72 -7.55
C SER A 17 5.66 -9.89 -8.80
N PRO A 18 6.19 -10.47 -9.90
CA PRO A 18 5.43 -10.64 -11.14
C PRO A 18 4.14 -11.45 -10.94
N ASP A 19 4.19 -12.46 -10.07
CA ASP A 19 3.10 -13.43 -9.85
C ASP A 19 2.36 -13.24 -8.52
N ASN A 20 2.82 -12.32 -7.66
CA ASN A 20 2.24 -12.10 -6.34
C ASN A 20 2.53 -10.70 -5.80
N ILE A 21 1.55 -10.12 -5.11
CA ILE A 21 1.73 -8.92 -4.30
C ILE A 21 1.38 -9.23 -2.85
N GLU A 22 2.36 -9.03 -1.98
CA GLU A 22 2.23 -9.18 -0.54
C GLU A 22 2.36 -7.82 0.14
N ALA A 23 1.30 -7.40 0.82
CA ALA A 23 1.30 -6.21 1.65
C ALA A 23 1.24 -6.63 3.12
N TYR A 24 2.21 -6.17 3.91
CA TYR A 24 2.19 -6.27 5.35
C TYR A 24 2.40 -4.87 5.93
N LEU A 25 1.34 -4.07 5.95
CA LEU A 25 1.39 -2.67 6.36
C LEU A 25 0.47 -2.41 7.56
N PRO A 26 0.92 -1.63 8.55
CA PRO A 26 0.11 -1.30 9.70
C PRO A 26 -0.88 -0.21 9.34
N TYR A 27 -2.12 -0.33 9.82
CA TYR A 27 -3.16 0.67 9.58
C TYR A 27 -3.53 1.34 10.91
N TYR A 28 -3.29 2.65 11.00
CA TYR A 28 -3.60 3.46 12.20
C TYR A 28 -4.72 4.48 11.93
N GLY A 29 -5.56 4.23 10.91
CA GLY A 29 -6.65 5.11 10.51
C GLY A 29 -7.96 4.84 11.24
N ARG A 30 -8.94 5.72 11.04
CA ARG A 30 -10.31 5.51 11.52
C ARG A 30 -11.04 4.62 10.53
N ALA A 31 -11.56 3.49 11.00
CA ALA A 31 -12.49 2.68 10.22
C ALA A 31 -13.88 3.34 10.25
N TYR A 32 -14.53 3.47 9.10
CA TYR A 32 -15.90 3.98 9.01
C TYR A 32 -16.94 2.88 9.27
N LYS A 33 -16.49 1.61 9.17
CA LYS A 33 -17.27 0.40 9.44
C LYS A 33 -16.65 -0.35 10.61
N ALA A 34 -17.48 -0.86 11.53
CA ALA A 34 -16.99 -1.65 12.65
C ALA A 34 -16.28 -2.92 12.14
N PRO A 35 -15.00 -3.15 12.46
CA PRO A 35 -14.32 -4.36 12.06
C PRO A 35 -14.94 -5.56 12.80
N LEU A 36 -15.21 -6.65 12.08
CA LEU A 36 -15.76 -7.89 12.64
C LEU A 36 -14.73 -8.62 13.53
N SER A 37 -13.43 -8.38 13.33
CA SER A 37 -12.34 -8.99 14.09
C SER A 37 -11.18 -8.00 14.32
N TYR A 38 -10.58 -8.05 15.52
CA TYR A 38 -9.43 -7.22 15.93
C TYR A 38 -8.16 -7.49 15.10
N GLU A 39 -8.02 -8.69 14.52
CA GLU A 39 -6.84 -9.09 13.72
C GLU A 39 -6.73 -8.39 12.36
N GLU A 40 -7.83 -7.78 11.87
CA GLU A 40 -7.86 -7.06 10.59
C GLU A 40 -7.47 -5.58 10.69
N SER A 41 -6.79 -5.18 11.77
CA SER A 41 -6.44 -3.79 12.03
C SER A 41 -5.30 -3.26 11.14
N GLY A 42 -4.78 -4.04 10.19
CA GLY A 42 -3.74 -3.66 9.23
C GLY A 42 -4.18 -3.82 7.78
N VAL A 43 -3.39 -3.30 6.85
CA VAL A 43 -3.47 -3.65 5.42
C VAL A 43 -2.57 -4.87 5.22
N LYS A 44 -3.15 -6.05 5.38
CA LYS A 44 -2.49 -7.33 5.20
C LYS A 44 -3.22 -8.14 4.15
N PHE A 45 -2.58 -8.35 3.01
CA PHE A 45 -3.12 -9.20 1.96
C PHE A 45 -1.98 -9.81 1.15
N ASN A 46 -2.29 -10.96 0.56
CA ASN A 46 -1.49 -11.62 -0.46
C ASN A 46 -2.43 -11.85 -1.64
N SER A 47 -2.07 -11.34 -2.81
CA SER A 47 -2.91 -11.40 -4.00
C SER A 47 -2.09 -11.93 -5.17
N HIS A 48 -2.55 -13.05 -5.73
CA HIS A 48 -2.00 -13.63 -6.95
C HIS A 48 -2.69 -13.11 -8.22
N ASP A 49 -3.93 -12.62 -8.10
CA ASP A 49 -4.65 -11.96 -9.20
C ASP A 49 -4.79 -10.45 -8.92
N PHE A 50 -4.10 -9.64 -9.72
CA PHE A 50 -4.10 -8.18 -9.59
C PHE A 50 -3.89 -7.52 -10.94
N ASP A 51 -4.53 -6.37 -11.15
CA ASP A 51 -4.16 -5.47 -12.24
C ASP A 51 -3.11 -4.48 -11.74
N TYR A 52 -2.10 -4.20 -12.56
CA TYR A 52 -1.19 -3.10 -12.34
C TYR A 52 -1.15 -2.18 -13.56
N GLN A 53 -0.98 -0.88 -13.31
CA GLN A 53 -0.78 0.13 -14.33
C GLN A 53 0.43 0.95 -13.94
N VAL A 54 1.42 1.04 -14.84
CA VAL A 54 2.57 1.90 -14.67
C VAL A 54 2.39 3.13 -15.54
N LYS A 55 2.59 4.31 -14.97
CA LYS A 55 2.62 5.57 -15.68
C LYS A 55 3.92 6.28 -15.34
N GLU A 56 4.67 6.63 -16.36
CA GLU A 56 5.82 7.52 -16.20
C GLU A 56 5.30 8.95 -16.05
N GLY A 57 5.59 9.55 -14.90
CA GLY A 57 5.29 10.94 -14.63
C GLY A 57 6.36 11.88 -15.22
N LYS A 58 6.14 13.18 -15.04
CA LYS A 58 7.17 14.17 -15.33
C LYS A 58 8.34 13.98 -14.36
N ASP A 59 9.57 14.21 -14.84
CA ASP A 59 10.81 14.12 -14.06
C ASP A 59 11.25 12.70 -13.66
N GLY A 60 10.83 11.67 -14.41
CA GLY A 60 11.30 10.29 -14.22
C GLY A 60 10.71 9.59 -12.99
N ARG A 61 9.68 10.16 -12.38
CA ARG A 61 8.89 9.46 -11.36
C ARG A 61 8.05 8.35 -12.01
N LEU A 62 7.88 7.25 -11.30
CA LEU A 62 7.02 6.13 -11.71
C LEU A 62 5.79 6.11 -10.83
N ASP A 63 4.63 6.34 -11.43
CA ASP A 63 3.33 6.24 -10.78
C ASP A 63 2.71 4.87 -11.11
N ILE A 64 2.75 3.96 -10.14
CA ILE A 64 2.28 2.58 -10.24
C ILE A 64 0.96 2.47 -9.48
N THR A 65 -0.10 2.04 -10.16
CA THR A 65 -1.41 1.75 -9.54
C THR A 65 -1.64 0.25 -9.55
N ILE A 66 -1.90 -0.32 -8.38
CA ILE A 66 -2.12 -1.75 -8.19
C ILE A 66 -3.54 -1.96 -7.65
N LYS A 67 -4.27 -2.90 -8.24
CA LYS A 67 -5.62 -3.28 -7.86
C LYS A 67 -5.72 -4.80 -7.70
N PRO A 68 -5.55 -5.32 -6.49
CA PRO A 68 -5.79 -6.73 -6.23
C PRO A 68 -7.28 -7.07 -6.43
N LYS A 69 -7.56 -8.22 -7.05
CA LYS A 69 -8.92 -8.71 -7.32
C LYS A 69 -9.34 -9.84 -6.40
N ASP A 70 -8.36 -10.57 -5.86
CA ASP A 70 -8.60 -11.76 -5.03
C ASP A 70 -8.79 -11.46 -3.54
N VAL A 71 -8.78 -10.17 -3.16
CA VAL A 71 -9.00 -9.76 -1.77
C VAL A 71 -10.50 -9.69 -1.49
N THR A 72 -11.03 -10.79 -0.99
CA THR A 72 -12.47 -10.92 -0.69
C THR A 72 -12.94 -9.84 0.30
N GLY A 73 -13.96 -9.08 -0.10
CA GLY A 73 -14.63 -8.10 0.76
C GLY A 73 -13.88 -6.77 0.97
N LYS A 74 -12.72 -6.57 0.33
CA LYS A 74 -11.93 -5.33 0.41
C LYS A 74 -11.42 -4.94 -0.98
N ASN A 75 -11.91 -3.81 -1.51
CA ASN A 75 -11.47 -3.29 -2.80
C ASN A 75 -10.30 -2.32 -2.62
N TYR A 76 -9.13 -2.85 -2.24
CA TYR A 76 -7.93 -2.03 -2.09
C TYR A 76 -7.47 -1.45 -3.43
N ILE A 77 -7.05 -0.20 -3.41
CA ILE A 77 -6.28 0.39 -4.51
C ILE A 77 -5.00 0.96 -3.91
N LEU A 78 -3.86 0.50 -4.41
CA LEU A 78 -2.55 0.96 -3.98
C LEU A 78 -1.98 1.88 -5.06
N TYR A 79 -1.63 3.09 -4.67
CA TYR A 79 -0.92 4.04 -5.52
C TYR A 79 0.50 4.20 -4.99
N LEU A 80 1.45 3.63 -5.72
CA LEU A 80 2.87 3.70 -5.42
C LEU A 80 3.51 4.71 -6.37
N SER A 81 4.09 5.77 -5.83
CA SER A 81 4.93 6.69 -6.60
C SER A 81 6.39 6.48 -6.20
N ALA A 82 7.20 6.01 -7.13
CA ALA A 82 8.63 5.83 -6.95
C ALA A 82 9.38 6.98 -7.63
N PHE A 83 10.29 7.60 -6.88
CA PHE A 83 11.13 8.69 -7.36
C PHE A 83 12.53 8.16 -7.74
N PRO A 84 13.19 8.77 -8.74
CA PRO A 84 14.52 8.34 -9.19
C PRO A 84 15.61 8.47 -8.11
N GLU A 85 15.38 9.28 -7.09
CA GLU A 85 16.25 9.42 -5.91
C GLU A 85 16.19 8.22 -4.93
N GLY A 86 15.28 7.25 -5.18
CA GLY A 86 15.08 6.07 -4.31
C GLY A 86 13.97 6.26 -3.27
N SER A 87 13.44 7.47 -3.09
CA SER A 87 12.25 7.71 -2.27
C SER A 87 11.01 7.07 -2.90
N CYS A 88 10.13 6.53 -2.07
CA CYS A 88 8.83 6.01 -2.49
C CYS A 88 7.72 6.52 -1.58
N SER A 89 6.58 6.83 -2.17
CA SER A 89 5.35 7.10 -1.44
C SER A 89 4.28 6.09 -1.86
N LEU A 90 3.67 5.44 -0.88
CA LEU A 90 2.59 4.49 -1.08
C LEU A 90 1.32 5.05 -0.45
N SER A 91 0.23 5.00 -1.21
CA SER A 91 -1.07 5.49 -0.81
C SER A 91 -2.06 4.34 -0.95
N VAL A 92 -2.62 3.86 0.16
CA VAL A 92 -3.58 2.76 0.16
C VAL A 92 -4.98 3.32 0.38
N GLN A 93 -5.81 3.12 -0.64
CA GLN A 93 -7.23 3.45 -0.60
C GLN A 93 -8.02 2.19 -0.27
N ASP A 94 -8.90 2.32 0.71
CA ASP A 94 -9.90 1.32 1.10
C ASP A 94 -11.26 2.04 1.11
N PRO A 95 -12.28 1.58 0.39
CA PRO A 95 -13.60 2.24 0.40
C PRO A 95 -14.30 2.16 1.77
N ASP A 96 -13.97 1.17 2.61
CA ASP A 96 -14.59 0.99 3.93
C ASP A 96 -13.81 1.71 5.06
N ARG A 97 -12.63 2.27 4.75
CA ARG A 97 -11.73 2.89 5.74
C ARG A 97 -11.13 4.21 5.25
N GLN A 98 -10.56 4.99 6.17
CA GLN A 98 -9.85 6.21 5.79
C GLN A 98 -8.59 5.87 4.99
N HIS A 99 -8.36 6.61 3.90
CA HIS A 99 -7.14 6.53 3.10
C HIS A 99 -5.88 6.72 3.97
N ILE A 100 -4.85 5.89 3.73
CA ILE A 100 -3.59 5.96 4.47
C ILE A 100 -2.42 6.17 3.51
N HIS A 101 -1.45 6.97 3.95
CA HIS A 101 -0.22 7.25 3.23
C HIS A 101 0.98 6.72 4.01
N PHE A 102 1.90 6.10 3.29
CA PHE A 102 3.18 5.61 3.76
C PHE A 102 4.28 6.25 2.92
N ASN A 103 5.37 6.62 3.57
CA ASN A 103 6.59 7.06 2.90
C ASN A 103 7.70 6.09 3.29
N GLY A 104 8.48 5.68 2.31
CA GLY A 104 9.55 4.72 2.47
C GLY A 104 10.62 4.89 1.40
N ILE A 105 11.53 3.93 1.35
CA ILE A 105 12.62 3.88 0.38
C ILE A 105 12.38 2.65 -0.49
N LEU A 106 12.69 2.75 -1.79
CA LEU A 106 12.67 1.63 -2.70
C LEU A 106 13.91 0.78 -2.44
N GLU A 107 13.71 -0.49 -2.10
CA GLU A 107 14.78 -1.49 -2.09
C GLU A 107 14.54 -2.45 -3.26
N LEU A 108 15.52 -2.52 -4.16
CA LEU A 108 15.52 -3.52 -5.22
C LEU A 108 16.01 -4.85 -4.61
N PRO A 109 15.31 -5.97 -4.84
CA PRO A 109 15.85 -7.27 -4.47
C PRO A 109 17.13 -7.53 -5.29
N GLU A 110 18.25 -7.83 -4.61
CA GLU A 110 19.51 -8.25 -5.24
C GLU A 110 19.38 -9.57 -6.02
#